data_AF-A0A3Q9JH16-F1
#
_entry.id   AF-A0A3Q9JH16-F1
#
_cell.length_a   1.000
_cell.length_b   1.000
_cell.length_c   1.000
_cell.angle_alpha   90.00
_cell.angle_beta   90.00
_cell.angle_gamma   90.00
#
_symmetry.space_group_name_H-M   'P 1'
#
loop_
_entity.id
_entity.type
_entity.pdbx_description
1 polymer ?
#
loop_
_entity_poly.entity_id
_entity_poly.type
_entity_poly.pdbx_seq_one_letter_code
_entity_poly.pdbx_strand_id
1 'polypeptide(L)' 'MQKEIVRTQVRFPSDIMESLKEWARKDGRSMNSLLVQVVKEEKKRREINEGKN' A
#
# COMPACT_ATOMS: atom_id res chain seq x y z
N MET A 1 21.28 3.65 -7.22
CA MET A 1 20.28 4.38 -8.04
C MET A 1 19.02 4.58 -7.22
N GLN A 2 18.61 5.83 -6.95
CA GLN A 2 17.30 6.08 -6.35
C GLN A 2 16.23 5.66 -7.36
N LYS A 3 15.21 4.91 -6.92
CA LYS A 3 14.09 4.52 -7.77
C LYS A 3 13.21 5.74 -8.01
N GLU A 4 12.77 5.93 -9.25
CA GLU A 4 11.82 6.98 -9.60
C GLU A 4 10.49 6.77 -8.85
N ILE A 5 9.98 7.81 -8.19
CA ILE A 5 8.68 7.80 -7.51
C ILE A 5 7.69 8.58 -8.37
N VAL A 6 6.73 7.86 -8.95
CA VAL A 6 5.67 8.45 -9.78
C VAL A 6 4.47 8.81 -8.90
N ARG A 7 3.90 10.01 -9.09
CA ARG A 7 2.65 10.41 -8.42
C ARG A 7 1.45 9.75 -9.10
N THR A 8 0.59 9.12 -8.32
CA THR A 8 -0.64 8.47 -8.80
C THR A 8 -1.88 9.25 -8.34
N GLN A 9 -2.98 9.16 -9.10
CA GLN A 9 -4.28 9.78 -8.77
C GLN A 9 -5.29 8.71 -8.34
N VAL A 10 -4.93 7.89 -7.35
CA VAL A 10 -5.83 6.84 -6.83
C VAL A 10 -6.96 7.47 -6.02
N ARG A 11 -8.19 7.03 -6.25
CA ARG A 11 -9.37 7.45 -5.49
C ARG A 11 -9.76 6.34 -4.52
N PHE A 12 -9.99 6.72 -3.26
CA PHE A 12 -10.49 5.81 -2.23
C PHE A 12 -11.89 6.28 -1.79
N PRO A 13 -12.82 5.34 -1.52
CA PRO A 13 -14.01 5.63 -0.73
C PRO A 13 -13.65 6.26 0.62
N SER A 14 -14.53 7.13 1.14
CA SER A 14 -14.25 7.92 2.35
C SER A 14 -14.02 7.04 3.59
N ASP A 15 -14.82 6.00 3.75
CA ASP A 15 -14.74 5.01 4.84
C ASP A 15 -13.41 4.24 4.82
N ILE A 16 -12.94 3.88 3.63
CA ILE A 16 -11.64 3.23 3.45
C ILE A 16 -10.50 4.21 3.79
N MET A 17 -10.63 5.47 3.36
CA MET A 17 -9.63 6.50 3.67
C MET A 17 -9.52 6.76 5.18
N GLU A 18 -10.63 6.78 5.90
CA GLU A 18 -10.64 6.90 7.36
C GLU A 18 -9.94 5.72 8.03
N SER A 19 -10.28 4.50 7.60
CA SER A 19 -9.64 3.27 8.09
C SER A 19 -8.12 3.29 7.89
N LEU A 20 -7.65 3.70 6.70
CA LEU A 20 -6.22 3.80 6.39
C LEU A 20 -5.49 4.80 7.29
N LYS A 21 -6.13 5.95 7.59
CA LYS A 21 -5.56 6.95 8.50
C LYS A 21 -5.45 6.41 9.93
N GLU A 22 -6.48 5.71 10.40
CA GLU A 22 -6.47 5.12 11.74
C GLU A 22 -5.40 4.05 11.88
N TRP A 23 -5.26 3.16 10.90
CA TRP A 23 -4.23 2.13 10.91
C TRP A 23 -2.83 2.74 10.91
N ALA A 24 -2.58 3.72 10.05
CA ALA A 24 -1.30 4.42 10.01
C ALA A 24 -0.97 5.09 11.36
N ARG A 25 -1.97 5.71 11.99
CA ARG A 25 -1.82 6.33 13.32
C ARG A 25 -1.51 5.29 14.41
N LYS A 26 -2.23 4.17 14.44
CA LYS A 26 -2.01 3.07 15.40
C LYS A 26 -0.61 2.47 15.26
N ASP A 27 -0.12 2.38 14.04
CA ASP A 27 1.22 1.87 13.71
C ASP A 27 2.35 2.91 13.89
N GLY A 28 2.02 4.15 14.28
CA GLY A 28 3.02 5.22 14.45
C GLY A 28 3.75 5.62 13.17
N ARG A 29 3.13 5.47 11.98
CA ARG A 29 3.76 5.72 10.67
C ARG A 29 2.90 6.58 9.75
N SER A 30 3.51 7.05 8.66
CA SER A 30 2.76 7.75 7.62
C SER A 30 1.85 6.79 6.84
N MET A 31 0.70 7.29 6.41
CA MET A 31 -0.24 6.54 5.58
C MET A 31 0.39 6.09 4.26
N ASN A 32 1.29 6.90 3.68
CA ASN A 32 2.05 6.50 2.49
C ASN A 32 2.94 5.28 2.77
N SER A 33 3.63 5.24 3.91
CA SER A 33 4.45 4.08 4.31
C SER A 33 3.61 2.82 4.47
N LEU A 34 2.44 2.94 5.12
CA LEU A 34 1.45 1.87 5.24
C LEU A 34 1.01 1.35 3.86
N LEU A 35 0.56 2.24 2.97
CA LEU A 35 0.07 1.87 1.64
C LEU A 35 1.15 1.18 0.80
N VAL A 36 2.37 1.70 0.81
CA VAL A 36 3.49 1.09 0.10
C VAL A 36 3.79 -0.32 0.62
N GLN A 37 3.71 -0.55 1.94
CA GLN A 37 3.88 -1.89 2.50
C GLN A 37 2.77 -2.84 2.04
N VAL A 38 1.50 -2.45 2.16
CA VAL A 38 0.35 -3.26 1.75
C VAL A 38 0.47 -3.67 0.28
N VAL A 39 0.81 -2.72 -0.61
CA VAL A 39 0.99 -3.00 -2.04
C VAL A 39 2.18 -3.94 -2.29
N LYS A 40 3.28 -3.80 -1.56
CA LYS A 40 4.44 -4.71 -1.67
C LYS A 40 4.10 -6.14 -1.25
N GLU A 41 3.37 -6.31 -0.15
CA GLU A 41 2.93 -7.61 0.35
C GLU A 41 1.97 -8.27 -0.64
N GLU A 42 1.02 -7.51 -1.19
CA GLU A 42 0.08 -8.01 -2.19
C GLU A 42 0.78 -8.37 -3.50
N LYS A 43 1.73 -7.55 -3.97
CA LYS A 43 2.56 -7.88 -5.12
C LYS A 43 3.28 -9.22 -4.93
N LYS A 44 3.95 -9.41 -3.79
CA LYS A 44 4.66 -10.65 -3.46
C LYS A 44 3.71 -11.85 -3.44
N ARG A 45 2.51 -11.68 -2.88
CA ARG A 45 1.46 -12.71 -2.84
C ARG A 45 1.05 -13.15 -4.25
N ARG A 46 0.86 -12.20 -5.17
CA ARG A 46 0.52 -12.47 -6.57
C ARG A 46 1.62 -13.18 -7.33
N GLU A 47 2.87 -12.71 -7.21
CA GLU A 47 4.02 -13.34 -7.86
C GLU A 47 4.22 -14.79 -7.41
N ILE A 48 4.00 -15.10 -6.12
CA ILE A 48 4.04 -16.48 -5.60
C ILE A 48 2.93 -17.33 -6.19
N ASN A 49 1.72 -16.77 -6.36
CA ASN A 49 0.58 -17.51 -6.90
C ASN A 49 0.71 -17.73 -8.41
N GLU A 50 1.29 -16.78 -9.14
CA GLU A 50 1.56 -16.88 -10.58
C GLU A 50 2.68 -17.88 -10.90
N GLY A 51 3.71 -17.98 -10.05
CA GLY A 51 4.78 -18.98 -10.20
C GLY A 51 4.42 -20.39 -9.74
N LYS A 52 3.17 -20.62 -9.29
CA LYS A 52 2.63 -21.92 -8.86
C LYS A 52 1.65 -22.53 -9.88
N ASN A 53 1.49 -21.91 -11.05
CA ASN A 53 0.76 -22.47 -12.20
C ASN A 53 1.74 -22.97 -13.27
#